data_AF-A0A554UZA3-F1
#
_entry.id   AF-A0A554UZA3-F1
#
_cell.length_a   1.000
_cell.length_b   1.000
_cell.length_c   1.000
_cell.angle_alpha   90.00
_cell.angle_beta   90.00
_cell.angle_gamma   90.00
#
_symmetry.space_group_name_H-M   'P 1'
#
loop_
_entity.id
_entity.type
_entity.pdbx_description
1 polymer ?
#
loop_
_entity_poly.entity_id
_entity_poly.type
_entity_poly.pdbx_seq_one_letter_code
_entity_poly.pdbx_strand_id
1 'polypeptide(L)'
;MTPLLRRKPARPASAAAPTDDGRTVSRRLSCMTVMRASRKGADSNIPPTGGNASTLLVTCYTPHKCRFPARDTTGQFTAGFGTWCPARTRAELQADTLHRMVDATDLAALDRATQQFSEVLASLGPDDLSQPSACDGWDVRDVANHVCGGALRYAHYLRGGMPDEIAWTRTADNAGDDPRAAHDQLSRELRTLFAQPSADTIRAHHPVQTVSGTELLYMRVEELAIHAWDISGALDASATIDEPLAAYILDRGTEVLRIQREHGYFAGSKAIGDDAPAAARLLALTGRAPRYQASNIRASNCSKPTKVIGMDEPTVRNRSPYQSTALSLMRVGVLDALHDLLLERRWTSITMNDVAKAAGVSRGTLYNEFQSRIGLARSYALRLTDSVVAGIEREIYRHPGDGHGALCAAFGDFFSQIGHDPLVRALRAEDAPNDLLRMITVESQFIVDHASRKFSRTFQESWIGASKLDADIMGEAVVRTALSFLALPPISPEVAAEGVAQLLTPFLTATRLD
;
A
#
# COMPACT_ATOMS: atom_id res chain seq x y z
N MET A 1 48.78 10.96 30.62
CA MET A 1 48.74 11.86 31.79
C MET A 1 48.79 13.30 31.30
N THR A 2 48.15 14.21 32.05
CA THR A 2 47.94 15.67 31.83
C THR A 2 46.59 16.02 31.17
N PRO A 3 45.81 17.00 31.72
CA PRO A 3 44.37 16.82 31.89
C PRO A 3 43.45 17.87 31.23
N LEU A 4 42.16 17.54 31.30
CA LEU A 4 40.95 18.26 30.90
C LEU A 4 40.78 19.64 31.58
N LEU A 5 40.35 20.64 30.82
CA LEU A 5 39.73 21.88 31.34
C LEU A 5 38.30 22.02 30.81
N ARG A 6 37.35 21.96 31.76
CA ARG A 6 35.91 22.21 31.59
C ARG A 6 35.63 23.70 31.36
N ARG A 7 34.82 24.04 30.36
CA ARG A 7 34.13 25.35 30.28
C ARG A 7 32.69 25.20 30.76
N LYS A 8 32.25 26.10 31.65
CA LYS A 8 30.86 26.31 32.08
C LYS A 8 30.32 27.63 31.48
N PRO A 9 28.99 27.79 31.35
CA PRO A 9 28.35 28.72 30.43
C PRO A 9 28.01 30.08 31.07
N ALA A 10 27.82 31.10 30.23
CA ALA A 10 27.35 32.44 30.62
C ALA A 10 25.94 32.72 30.05
N ARG A 11 25.06 33.25 30.89
CA ARG A 11 23.82 34.00 30.58
C ARG A 11 23.35 34.70 31.87
N PRO A 12 22.46 35.72 31.84
CA PRO A 12 22.04 36.59 30.73
C PRO A 12 22.11 38.09 31.10
N ALA A 13 21.93 38.98 30.11
CA ALA A 13 21.64 40.40 30.33
C ALA A 13 20.17 40.68 30.00
N SER A 14 19.50 41.44 30.87
CA SER A 14 18.10 41.84 30.79
C SER A 14 17.92 43.29 30.32
N ALA A 15 16.67 43.58 29.94
CA ALA A 15 15.98 44.88 29.88
C ALA A 15 16.03 45.65 28.55
N ALA A 16 14.88 45.75 27.88
CA ALA A 16 13.95 46.88 28.04
C ALA A 16 12.70 46.71 27.14
N ALA A 17 11.51 46.90 27.72
CA ALA A 17 10.26 47.21 26.99
C ALA A 17 10.20 48.72 26.69
N PRO A 18 9.32 49.18 25.77
CA PRO A 18 8.08 49.78 26.28
C PRO A 18 6.81 49.67 25.40
N THR A 19 5.69 49.92 26.10
CA THR A 19 4.41 50.55 25.70
C THR A 19 3.35 49.78 24.91
N ASP A 20 2.38 49.34 25.70
CA ASP A 20 0.93 49.25 25.47
C ASP A 20 0.34 50.60 24.97
N ASP A 21 -0.49 50.54 23.92
CA ASP A 21 -1.60 51.49 23.73
C ASP A 21 -2.77 50.72 23.11
N GLY A 22 -3.84 50.59 23.89
CA GLY A 22 -5.05 49.89 23.52
C GLY A 22 -5.91 50.69 22.54
N ARG A 23 -6.62 49.96 21.67
CA ARG A 23 -7.94 50.37 21.17
C ARG A 23 -8.69 49.19 20.57
N THR A 24 -9.60 48.66 21.37
CA THR A 24 -10.78 47.90 20.95
C THR A 24 -11.69 48.80 20.11
N VAL A 25 -11.99 48.40 18.87
CA VAL A 25 -13.14 48.92 18.11
C VAL A 25 -13.87 47.75 17.46
N SER A 26 -15.01 47.40 18.07
CA SER A 26 -16.07 46.62 17.46
C SER A 26 -16.74 47.44 16.35
N ARG A 27 -16.84 46.90 15.13
CA ARG A 27 -17.76 47.41 14.11
C ARG A 27 -18.40 46.26 13.34
N ARG A 28 -19.66 45.98 13.71
CA ARG A 28 -20.68 45.46 12.79
C ARG A 28 -20.88 46.45 11.65
N LEU A 29 -20.96 45.97 10.41
CA LEU A 29 -21.66 46.67 9.33
C LEU A 29 -22.36 45.64 8.44
N SER A 30 -23.67 45.53 8.66
CA SER A 30 -24.63 45.21 7.59
C SER A 30 -24.75 46.42 6.68
N CYS A 31 -24.80 46.22 5.36
CA CYS A 31 -25.53 47.12 4.48
C CYS A 31 -26.04 46.38 3.24
N MET A 32 -27.36 46.20 3.19
CA MET A 32 -28.15 46.11 1.96
C MET A 32 -28.01 47.40 1.14
N THR A 33 -28.06 47.28 -0.20
CA THR A 33 -28.71 48.20 -1.19
C THR A 33 -28.44 47.57 -2.58
N VAL A 34 -29.39 46.94 -3.28
CA VAL A 34 -30.48 47.47 -4.13
C VAL A 34 -30.02 48.31 -5.34
N MET A 35 -30.10 47.73 -6.55
CA MET A 35 -30.55 48.38 -7.81
C MET A 35 -30.92 47.28 -8.81
N ARG A 36 -32.20 46.99 -9.06
CA ARG A 36 -33.16 47.55 -10.04
C ARG A 36 -32.87 47.28 -11.53
N ALA A 37 -33.79 46.48 -12.08
CA ALA A 37 -34.51 46.63 -13.35
C ALA A 37 -33.81 46.34 -14.69
N SER A 38 -34.33 45.34 -15.41
CA SER A 38 -35.02 45.61 -16.68
C SER A 38 -35.95 44.45 -17.06
N ARG A 39 -37.26 44.73 -17.11
CA ARG A 39 -38.28 43.88 -17.77
C ARG A 39 -38.64 44.54 -19.11
N LYS A 40 -38.50 43.78 -20.19
CA LYS A 40 -39.27 43.81 -21.45
C LYS A 40 -39.39 42.33 -21.83
N GLY A 41 -40.54 41.70 -22.04
CA GLY A 41 -41.77 42.15 -22.67
C GLY A 41 -41.94 41.31 -23.94
N ALA A 42 -42.68 40.19 -23.85
CA ALA A 42 -43.33 39.54 -24.99
C ALA A 42 -44.39 38.55 -24.45
N ASP A 43 -45.64 38.86 -24.76
CA ASP A 43 -46.86 38.12 -24.47
C ASP A 43 -46.97 36.82 -25.28
N SER A 44 -47.55 35.77 -24.67
CA SER A 44 -48.69 35.03 -25.25
C SER A 44 -49.25 33.95 -24.29
N ASN A 45 -50.36 34.29 -23.63
CA ASN A 45 -51.61 33.53 -23.40
C ASN A 45 -51.70 32.04 -22.94
N ILE A 46 -52.28 31.85 -21.72
CA ILE A 46 -53.44 30.97 -21.32
C ILE A 46 -53.18 29.47 -20.94
N PRO A 47 -53.83 28.84 -19.89
CA PRO A 47 -53.76 29.02 -18.43
C PRO A 47 -53.48 27.63 -17.69
N PRO A 48 -53.67 27.44 -16.36
CA PRO A 48 -52.90 26.48 -15.56
C PRO A 48 -53.59 25.14 -15.27
N THR A 49 -52.79 24.07 -15.09
CA THR A 49 -53.16 22.92 -14.24
C THR A 49 -51.93 22.19 -13.68
N GLY A 50 -51.89 22.05 -12.35
CA GLY A 50 -51.42 20.81 -11.69
C GLY A 50 -49.93 20.73 -11.39
N GLY A 51 -49.58 20.86 -10.10
CA GLY A 51 -48.21 20.84 -9.60
C GLY A 51 -47.49 19.51 -9.76
N ASN A 52 -46.18 19.60 -10.05
CA ASN A 52 -45.24 18.49 -9.96
C ASN A 52 -44.13 18.89 -9.00
N ALA A 53 -44.12 18.24 -7.84
CA ALA A 53 -42.97 18.27 -6.94
C ALA A 53 -41.88 17.34 -7.47
N SER A 54 -40.68 17.90 -7.53
CA SER A 54 -39.34 17.32 -7.58
C SER A 54 -39.21 15.80 -7.37
N THR A 55 -38.52 15.13 -8.29
CA THR A 55 -37.54 14.07 -7.94
C THR A 55 -36.55 13.91 -9.10
N LEU A 56 -35.31 14.39 -8.91
CA LEU A 56 -34.17 14.02 -9.76
C LEU A 56 -33.80 12.56 -9.47
N LEU A 57 -33.86 11.72 -10.50
CA LEU A 57 -33.25 10.40 -10.51
C LEU A 57 -31.72 10.56 -10.67
N VAL A 58 -30.98 10.19 -9.63
CA VAL A 58 -29.57 9.82 -9.72
C VAL A 58 -29.50 8.34 -10.06
N THR A 59 -29.07 8.03 -11.28
CA THR A 59 -28.82 6.66 -11.73
C THR A 59 -27.43 6.23 -11.23
N CYS A 60 -27.38 5.39 -10.20
CA CYS A 60 -26.17 4.67 -9.82
C CYS A 60 -26.02 3.42 -10.71
N TYR A 61 -24.87 3.31 -11.40
CA TYR A 61 -24.49 2.11 -12.15
C TYR A 61 -23.54 1.28 -11.28
N THR A 62 -24.00 0.12 -10.81
CA THR A 62 -23.15 -0.97 -10.28
C THR A 62 -23.66 -2.29 -10.86
N PRO A 63 -22.81 -3.12 -11.50
CA PRO A 63 -23.21 -4.43 -11.96
C PRO A 63 -22.72 -5.50 -10.98
N HIS A 64 -23.58 -5.96 -10.07
CA HIS A 64 -23.43 -7.29 -9.47
C HIS A 64 -24.74 -8.07 -9.60
N LYS A 65 -24.61 -9.25 -10.21
CA LYS A 65 -25.67 -10.19 -10.54
C LYS A 65 -26.34 -10.71 -9.26
N CYS A 66 -27.55 -10.25 -8.97
CA CYS A 66 -28.48 -10.99 -8.11
C CYS A 66 -29.32 -11.92 -8.98
N ARG A 67 -29.22 -13.23 -8.71
CA ARG A 67 -30.01 -14.29 -9.34
C ARG A 67 -31.38 -14.31 -8.67
N PHE A 68 -32.43 -13.86 -9.36
CA PHE A 68 -33.83 -14.01 -8.91
C PHE A 68 -34.29 -15.48 -9.08
N PRO A 69 -35.19 -16.00 -8.22
CA PRO A 69 -35.84 -17.28 -8.48
C PRO A 69 -36.83 -17.14 -9.64
N ALA A 70 -36.99 -18.21 -10.41
CA ALA A 70 -37.86 -18.26 -11.59
C ALA A 70 -39.34 -18.03 -11.22
N ARG A 71 -40.07 -17.38 -12.14
CA ARG A 71 -41.54 -17.24 -12.08
C ARG A 71 -42.22 -18.57 -12.42
N ASP A 72 -43.21 -18.97 -11.64
CA ASP A 72 -44.27 -19.88 -12.11
C ASP A 72 -45.31 -19.08 -12.93
N THR A 73 -45.87 -19.76 -13.92
CA THR A 73 -46.81 -19.39 -14.98
C THR A 73 -48.17 -18.83 -14.56
N THR A 74 -48.42 -18.54 -13.29
CA THR A 74 -49.74 -18.08 -12.81
C THR A 74 -49.75 -16.73 -12.10
N GLY A 75 -48.61 -16.02 -12.01
CA GLY A 75 -48.61 -14.57 -11.78
C GLY A 75 -49.18 -14.08 -10.42
N GLN A 76 -49.05 -14.84 -9.34
CA GLN A 76 -49.40 -14.38 -7.99
C GLN A 76 -48.20 -14.46 -7.02
N PHE A 77 -48.00 -13.39 -6.23
CA PHE A 77 -47.03 -13.35 -5.13
C PHE A 77 -47.62 -13.99 -3.87
N THR A 78 -46.95 -15.00 -3.32
CA THR A 78 -47.23 -15.50 -1.96
C THR A 78 -46.33 -14.78 -0.95
N ALA A 79 -46.94 -14.20 0.09
CA ALA A 79 -46.24 -13.63 1.22
C ALA A 79 -45.68 -14.75 2.11
N GLY A 80 -44.37 -14.99 2.05
CA GLY A 80 -43.63 -15.83 2.99
C GLY A 80 -42.93 -14.97 4.03
N PHE A 81 -43.33 -15.10 5.30
CA PHE A 81 -42.65 -14.51 6.45
C PHE A 81 -41.23 -15.08 6.58
N GLY A 82 -40.25 -14.38 6.02
CA GLY A 82 -38.83 -14.54 6.35
C GLY A 82 -38.42 -13.44 7.32
N THR A 83 -37.90 -13.82 8.48
CA THR A 83 -37.32 -12.91 9.48
C THR A 83 -36.27 -12.01 8.83
N TRP A 84 -36.57 -10.71 8.81
CA TRP A 84 -35.68 -9.66 8.34
C TRP A 84 -34.45 -9.62 9.26
N CYS A 85 -33.28 -9.97 8.73
CA CYS A 85 -32.02 -9.60 9.35
C CYS A 85 -31.85 -8.09 9.12
N PRO A 86 -31.75 -7.23 10.15
CA PRO A 86 -31.66 -5.80 9.93
C PRO A 86 -30.35 -5.51 9.19
N ALA A 87 -30.46 -4.81 8.05
CA ALA A 87 -29.31 -4.30 7.33
C ALA A 87 -28.54 -3.34 8.25
N ARG A 88 -27.28 -3.67 8.55
CA ARG A 88 -26.40 -2.79 9.33
C ARG A 88 -26.27 -1.45 8.63
N THR A 89 -26.41 -0.38 9.38
CA THR A 89 -26.24 1.00 8.92
C THR A 89 -24.78 1.27 8.55
N ARG A 90 -24.51 2.27 7.70
CA ARG A 90 -23.15 2.75 7.40
C ARG A 90 -22.41 3.18 8.68
N ALA A 91 -23.12 3.62 9.71
CA ALA A 91 -22.56 3.92 11.03
C ALA A 91 -22.14 2.66 11.79
N GLU A 92 -22.86 1.54 11.67
CA GLU A 92 -22.46 0.24 12.25
C GLU A 92 -21.30 -0.41 11.47
N LEU A 93 -21.21 -0.18 10.16
CA LEU A 93 -20.06 -0.59 9.35
C LEU A 93 -18.81 0.29 9.59
N GLN A 94 -18.99 1.59 9.89
CA GLN A 94 -17.91 2.47 10.34
C GLN A 94 -17.52 2.21 11.80
N ALA A 95 -18.45 1.77 12.66
CA ALA A 95 -18.17 1.42 14.05
C ALA A 95 -17.40 0.10 14.20
N ASP A 96 -17.47 -0.83 13.24
CA ASP A 96 -16.58 -2.01 13.22
C ASP A 96 -15.12 -1.65 12.88
N THR A 97 -14.87 -0.41 12.41
CA THR A 97 -13.53 0.17 12.23
C THR A 97 -13.14 1.05 13.43
N LEU A 98 -13.63 0.74 14.63
CA LEU A 98 -13.04 1.26 15.87
C LEU A 98 -11.75 0.48 16.13
N HIS A 99 -10.64 1.20 16.28
CA HIS A 99 -9.40 0.69 16.89
C HIS A 99 -9.76 -0.16 18.12
N ARG A 100 -9.73 -1.49 17.99
CA ARG A 100 -9.80 -2.35 19.17
C ARG A 100 -8.48 -2.20 19.89
N MET A 101 -8.55 -1.83 21.16
CA MET A 101 -7.39 -1.86 22.04
C MET A 101 -6.91 -3.31 22.17
N VAL A 102 -5.61 -3.52 22.28
CA VAL A 102 -5.05 -4.84 22.61
C VAL A 102 -5.65 -5.31 23.93
N ASP A 103 -6.36 -6.43 23.91
CA ASP A 103 -7.01 -7.01 25.09
C ASP A 103 -6.31 -8.29 25.59
N ALA A 104 -6.83 -8.87 26.67
CA ALA A 104 -6.29 -10.11 27.22
C ALA A 104 -6.38 -11.31 26.27
N THR A 105 -7.37 -11.32 25.36
CA THR A 105 -7.52 -12.35 24.33
C THR A 105 -6.41 -12.23 23.29
N ASP A 106 -6.04 -11.01 22.92
CA ASP A 106 -4.95 -10.74 21.99
C ASP A 106 -3.60 -11.18 22.54
N LEU A 107 -3.31 -10.82 23.79
CA LEU A 107 -2.07 -11.24 24.44
C LEU A 107 -2.01 -12.76 24.64
N ALA A 108 -3.14 -13.41 24.95
CA ALA A 108 -3.23 -14.87 25.05
C ALA A 108 -3.01 -15.55 23.68
N ALA A 109 -3.51 -14.97 22.59
CA ALA A 109 -3.26 -15.47 21.24
C ALA A 109 -1.78 -15.34 20.85
N LEU A 110 -1.14 -14.20 21.18
CA LEU A 110 0.30 -13.99 21.00
C LEU A 110 1.13 -14.99 21.80
N ASP A 111 0.77 -15.24 23.07
CA ASP A 111 1.45 -16.23 23.92
C ASP A 111 1.31 -17.65 23.35
N ARG A 112 0.10 -18.02 22.90
CA ARG A 112 -0.18 -19.32 22.28
C ARG A 112 0.61 -19.53 20.99
N ALA A 113 0.60 -18.55 20.08
CA ALA A 113 1.34 -18.62 18.83
C ALA A 113 2.86 -18.68 19.05
N THR A 114 3.37 -17.89 20.00
CA THR A 114 4.79 -17.89 20.39
C THR A 114 5.23 -19.25 20.90
N GLN A 115 4.43 -19.85 21.79
CA GLN A 115 4.70 -21.16 22.38
C GLN A 115 4.68 -22.27 21.31
N GLN A 116 3.70 -22.26 20.41
CA GLN A 116 3.61 -23.25 19.33
C GLN A 116 4.80 -23.18 18.38
N PHE A 117 5.26 -21.98 18.02
CA PHE A 117 6.46 -21.84 17.19
C PHE A 117 7.71 -22.36 17.93
N SER A 118 7.84 -22.10 19.23
CA SER A 118 8.93 -22.63 20.06
C SER A 118 8.91 -24.16 20.13
N GLU A 119 7.72 -24.77 20.27
CA GLU A 119 7.54 -26.23 20.28
C GLU A 119 7.92 -26.87 18.94
N VAL A 120 7.53 -26.23 17.82
CA VAL A 120 7.95 -26.68 16.48
C VAL A 120 9.47 -26.65 16.38
N LEU A 121 10.14 -25.56 16.77
CA LEU A 121 11.60 -25.48 16.74
C LEU A 121 12.26 -26.50 17.68
N ALA A 122 11.66 -26.77 18.85
CA ALA A 122 12.15 -27.76 19.80
C ALA A 122 12.07 -29.20 19.27
N SER A 123 11.16 -29.47 18.32
CA SER A 123 10.97 -30.79 17.72
C SER A 123 11.96 -31.11 16.59
N LEU A 124 12.71 -30.11 16.11
CA LEU A 124 13.62 -30.25 14.97
C LEU A 124 14.92 -30.98 15.38
N GLY A 125 15.33 -31.93 14.56
CA GLY A 125 16.68 -32.47 14.56
C GLY A 125 17.67 -31.54 13.83
N PRO A 126 18.99 -31.79 13.97
CA PRO A 126 20.03 -30.98 13.32
C PRO A 126 19.91 -30.92 11.79
N ASP A 127 19.47 -32.01 11.16
CA ASP A 127 19.37 -32.10 9.70
C ASP A 127 18.09 -31.42 9.15
N ASP A 128 17.06 -31.28 9.98
CA ASP A 128 15.75 -30.72 9.58
C ASP A 128 15.84 -29.25 9.18
N LEU A 129 16.79 -28.50 9.77
CA LEU A 129 17.00 -27.09 9.47
C LEU A 129 17.31 -26.83 7.99
N SER A 130 17.97 -27.79 7.32
CA SER A 130 18.34 -27.69 5.90
C SER A 130 17.27 -28.24 4.95
N GLN A 131 16.18 -28.79 5.49
CA GLN A 131 15.13 -29.38 4.67
C GLN A 131 14.20 -28.32 4.09
N PRO A 132 13.63 -28.55 2.89
CA PRO A 132 12.63 -27.65 2.32
C PRO A 132 11.43 -27.47 3.26
N SER A 133 10.99 -26.22 3.43
CA SER A 133 9.75 -25.87 4.13
C SER A 133 8.55 -25.85 3.17
N ALA A 134 7.34 -25.58 3.68
CA ALA A 134 6.17 -25.32 2.84
C ALA A 134 6.14 -23.89 2.27
N CYS A 135 7.05 -23.02 2.71
CA CYS A 135 7.35 -21.76 2.04
C CYS A 135 8.20 -22.04 0.80
N ASP A 136 7.65 -21.77 -0.37
CA ASP A 136 8.34 -22.02 -1.64
C ASP A 136 9.72 -21.35 -1.68
N GLY A 137 10.74 -22.16 -1.93
CA GLY A 137 12.13 -21.73 -2.05
C GLY A 137 12.86 -21.46 -0.74
N TRP A 138 12.30 -21.86 0.40
CA TRP A 138 12.89 -21.73 1.73
C TRP A 138 13.16 -23.07 2.38
N ASP A 139 14.31 -23.19 3.04
CA ASP A 139 14.51 -24.25 4.03
C ASP A 139 13.89 -23.87 5.40
N VAL A 140 13.90 -24.82 6.34
CA VAL A 140 13.35 -24.58 7.69
C VAL A 140 14.13 -23.49 8.44
N ARG A 141 15.45 -23.39 8.23
CA ARG A 141 16.30 -22.36 8.84
C ARG A 141 15.94 -20.97 8.34
N ASP A 142 15.64 -20.81 7.05
CA ASP A 142 15.19 -19.56 6.45
C ASP A 142 13.90 -19.07 7.11
N VAL A 143 12.92 -19.98 7.31
CA VAL A 143 11.66 -19.66 8.01
C VAL A 143 11.94 -19.22 9.45
N ALA A 144 12.76 -19.97 10.19
CA ALA A 144 13.09 -19.64 11.57
C ALA A 144 13.82 -18.29 11.68
N ASN A 145 14.79 -18.03 10.80
CA ASN A 145 15.51 -16.77 10.72
C ASN A 145 14.57 -15.60 10.39
N HIS A 146 13.62 -15.80 9.48
CA HIS A 146 12.64 -14.79 9.12
C HIS A 146 11.79 -14.36 10.30
N VAL A 147 11.25 -15.33 11.05
CA VAL A 147 10.40 -15.11 12.22
C VAL A 147 11.17 -14.43 13.36
N CYS A 148 12.44 -14.80 13.57
CA CYS A 148 13.33 -14.13 14.52
C CYS A 148 13.59 -12.67 14.12
N GLY A 149 13.96 -12.43 12.85
CA GLY A 149 14.10 -11.07 12.33
C GLY A 149 12.78 -10.29 12.39
N GLY A 150 11.64 -10.98 12.26
CA GLY A 150 10.31 -10.42 12.43
C GLY A 150 10.17 -9.77 13.79
N ALA A 151 10.49 -10.51 14.85
CA ALA A 151 10.38 -10.01 16.23
C ALA A 151 11.14 -8.70 16.46
N LEU A 152 12.36 -8.58 15.90
CA LEU A 152 13.15 -7.35 15.94
C LEU A 152 12.45 -6.19 15.22
N ARG A 153 11.87 -6.44 14.04
CA ARG A 153 11.12 -5.44 13.27
C ARG A 153 9.86 -4.97 14.01
N TYR A 154 9.05 -5.88 14.53
CA TYR A 154 7.86 -5.51 15.31
C TYR A 154 8.24 -4.67 16.54
N ALA A 155 9.31 -5.04 17.25
CA ALA A 155 9.79 -4.26 18.38
C ALA A 155 10.25 -2.86 17.97
N HIS A 156 10.92 -2.72 16.82
CA HIS A 156 11.33 -1.43 16.26
C HIS A 156 10.14 -0.55 15.89
N TYR A 157 9.14 -1.12 15.22
CA TYR A 157 7.93 -0.41 14.80
C TYR A 157 7.07 0.05 15.98
N LEU A 158 6.94 -0.78 17.02
CA LEU A 158 6.28 -0.40 18.27
C LEU A 158 7.00 0.75 19.00
N ARG A 159 8.30 0.94 18.76
CA ARG A 159 9.05 2.07 19.30
C ARG A 159 8.97 3.32 18.41
N GLY A 160 8.21 3.28 17.31
CA GLY A 160 8.06 4.38 16.35
C GLY A 160 9.19 4.49 15.34
N GLY A 161 10.06 3.48 15.25
CA GLY A 161 11.17 3.47 14.31
C GLY A 161 10.73 3.25 12.85
N MET A 162 11.54 3.71 11.92
CA MET A 162 11.25 3.67 10.48
C MET A 162 11.67 2.34 9.83
N PRO A 163 10.99 1.87 8.77
CA PRO A 163 11.29 0.59 8.12
C PRO A 163 12.71 0.42 7.56
N ASP A 164 13.32 1.50 7.09
CA ASP A 164 14.66 1.53 6.52
C ASP A 164 15.75 1.31 7.58
N GLU A 165 15.55 1.84 8.80
CA GLU A 165 16.48 1.68 9.93
C GLU A 165 16.65 0.21 10.38
N ILE A 166 15.61 -0.60 10.20
CA ILE A 166 15.57 -2.01 10.61
C ILE A 166 15.60 -2.98 9.41
N ALA A 167 15.85 -2.46 8.20
CA ALA A 167 15.83 -3.26 6.97
C ALA A 167 16.87 -4.39 6.96
N TRP A 168 18.00 -4.19 7.65
CA TRP A 168 19.10 -5.16 7.77
C TRP A 168 18.68 -6.51 8.36
N THR A 169 17.63 -6.54 9.20
CA THR A 169 17.10 -7.79 9.80
C THR A 169 16.56 -8.78 8.77
N ARG A 170 16.35 -8.35 7.51
CA ARG A 170 15.88 -9.19 6.41
C ARG A 170 16.97 -10.03 5.78
N THR A 171 18.23 -9.65 5.98
CA THR A 171 19.40 -10.32 5.39
C THR A 171 20.39 -10.81 6.45
N ALA A 172 20.31 -10.29 7.68
CA ALA A 172 21.13 -10.76 8.78
C ALA A 172 20.70 -12.16 9.26
N ASP A 173 21.65 -12.87 9.87
CA ASP A 173 21.35 -14.06 10.66
C ASP A 173 20.86 -13.62 12.05
N ASN A 174 19.55 -13.74 12.26
CA ASN A 174 18.84 -13.44 13.50
C ASN A 174 18.58 -14.71 14.33
N ALA A 175 18.68 -15.89 13.72
CA ALA A 175 18.45 -17.17 14.40
C ALA A 175 19.73 -17.70 15.08
N GLY A 176 20.90 -17.41 14.51
CA GLY A 176 22.18 -17.89 15.02
C GLY A 176 22.27 -19.42 15.02
N ASP A 177 23.04 -19.98 15.96
CA ASP A 177 23.23 -21.43 16.07
C ASP A 177 22.04 -22.14 16.72
N ASP A 178 21.24 -21.43 17.53
CA ASP A 178 20.07 -21.96 18.23
C ASP A 178 18.84 -21.08 17.91
N PRO A 179 18.12 -21.39 16.81
CA PRO A 179 16.94 -20.63 16.40
C PRO A 179 15.84 -20.59 17.47
N ARG A 180 15.74 -21.64 18.30
CA ARG A 180 14.75 -21.69 19.37
C ARG A 180 15.10 -20.72 20.48
N ALA A 181 16.34 -20.73 20.95
CA ALA A 181 16.77 -19.79 21.98
C ALA A 181 16.65 -18.33 21.51
N ALA A 182 16.98 -18.05 20.24
CA ALA A 182 16.80 -16.75 19.63
C ALA A 182 15.32 -16.32 19.61
N HIS A 183 14.43 -17.19 19.12
CA HIS A 183 12.98 -16.94 19.11
C HIS A 183 12.41 -16.70 20.52
N ASP A 184 12.76 -17.54 21.48
CA ASP A 184 12.28 -17.46 22.87
C ASP A 184 12.73 -16.14 23.54
N GLN A 185 13.96 -15.71 23.28
CA GLN A 185 14.49 -14.43 23.80
C GLN A 185 13.77 -13.24 23.17
N LEU A 186 13.72 -13.18 21.83
CA LEU A 186 13.16 -12.05 21.10
C LEU A 186 11.64 -11.90 21.32
N SER A 187 10.93 -13.02 21.36
CA SER A 187 9.48 -13.01 21.60
C SER A 187 9.14 -12.59 23.03
N ARG A 188 10.00 -12.91 24.01
CA ARG A 188 9.82 -12.43 25.39
C ARG A 188 9.95 -10.91 25.46
N GLU A 189 10.93 -10.32 24.79
CA GLU A 189 11.08 -8.86 24.70
C GLU A 189 9.86 -8.23 24.01
N LEU A 190 9.49 -8.73 22.83
CA LEU A 190 8.36 -8.20 22.06
C LEU A 190 7.04 -8.29 22.83
N ARG A 191 6.83 -9.38 23.58
CA ARG A 191 5.65 -9.57 24.42
C ARG A 191 5.53 -8.51 25.52
N THR A 192 6.65 -7.99 26.05
CA THR A 192 6.62 -6.88 27.00
C THR A 192 6.18 -5.57 26.37
N LEU A 193 6.50 -5.34 25.09
CA LEU A 193 6.09 -4.13 24.36
C LEU A 193 4.59 -4.15 24.07
N PHE A 194 4.05 -5.27 23.59
CA PHE A 194 2.61 -5.41 23.36
C PHE A 194 1.77 -5.31 24.64
N ALA A 195 2.35 -5.62 25.81
CA ALA A 195 1.66 -5.49 27.09
C ALA A 195 1.61 -4.05 27.62
N GLN A 196 2.29 -3.09 26.98
CA GLN A 196 2.30 -1.70 27.43
C GLN A 196 0.94 -1.05 27.15
N PRO A 197 0.41 -0.21 28.06
CA PRO A 197 -0.88 0.48 27.85
C PRO A 197 -0.92 1.39 26.62
N SER A 198 0.22 1.78 26.06
CA SER A 198 0.33 2.61 24.87
C SER A 198 0.46 1.81 23.57
N ALA A 199 0.60 0.48 23.64
CA ALA A 199 0.90 -0.38 22.50
C ALA A 199 -0.12 -0.19 21.36
N ASP A 200 -1.41 -0.14 21.69
CA ASP A 200 -2.53 0.01 20.76
C ASP A 200 -2.62 1.39 20.11
N THR A 201 -2.17 2.45 20.80
CA THR A 201 -2.22 3.83 20.31
C THR A 201 -1.09 4.20 19.34
N ILE A 202 -0.06 3.35 19.23
CA ILE A 202 1.09 3.60 18.36
C ILE A 202 0.68 3.53 16.89
N ARG A 203 1.06 4.55 16.13
CA ARG A 203 1.02 4.58 14.67
C ARG A 203 2.39 4.18 14.14
N ALA A 204 2.57 2.89 13.92
CA ALA A 204 3.80 2.32 13.44
C ALA A 204 3.98 2.55 11.93
N HIS A 205 5.15 3.04 11.54
CA HIS A 205 5.56 3.10 10.15
C HIS A 205 5.93 1.69 9.68
N HIS A 206 5.06 1.06 8.88
CA HIS A 206 5.28 -0.28 8.32
C HIS A 206 5.42 -0.18 6.78
N PRO A 207 6.21 -1.05 6.11
CA PRO A 207 6.44 -0.98 4.66
C PRO A 207 5.19 -0.97 3.78
N VAL A 208 4.09 -1.52 4.27
CA VAL A 208 2.80 -1.56 3.55
C VAL A 208 2.05 -0.24 3.69
N GLN A 209 1.88 0.23 4.92
CA GLN A 209 1.18 1.46 5.29
C GLN A 209 1.48 1.79 6.76
N THR A 210 1.05 2.96 7.23
CA THR A 210 1.01 3.22 8.68
C THR A 210 -0.05 2.32 9.32
N VAL A 211 0.35 1.54 10.33
CA VAL A 211 -0.52 0.58 11.02
C VAL A 211 -0.57 0.85 12.52
N SER A 212 -1.65 0.46 13.18
CA SER A 212 -1.78 0.48 14.63
C SER A 212 -0.98 -0.64 15.30
N GLY A 213 -0.68 -0.51 16.59
CA GLY A 213 -0.05 -1.60 17.35
C GLY A 213 -0.94 -2.83 17.47
N THR A 214 -2.26 -2.68 17.44
CA THR A 214 -3.20 -3.81 17.35
C THR A 214 -3.05 -4.56 16.03
N GLU A 215 -2.95 -3.86 14.90
CA GLU A 215 -2.69 -4.51 13.60
C GLU A 215 -1.33 -5.21 13.58
N LEU A 216 -0.29 -4.61 14.19
CA LEU A 216 1.01 -5.28 14.36
C LEU A 216 0.91 -6.56 15.19
N LEU A 217 0.07 -6.58 16.23
CA LEU A 217 -0.15 -7.79 17.02
C LEU A 217 -0.81 -8.87 16.16
N TYR A 218 -1.84 -8.53 15.39
CA TYR A 218 -2.51 -9.47 14.50
C TYR A 218 -1.54 -10.05 13.46
N MET A 219 -0.72 -9.19 12.83
CA MET A 219 0.35 -9.60 11.92
C MET A 219 1.36 -10.54 12.59
N ARG A 220 1.75 -10.26 13.84
CA ARG A 220 2.69 -11.12 14.57
C ARG A 220 2.09 -12.49 14.92
N VAL A 221 0.83 -12.53 15.33
CA VAL A 221 0.13 -13.78 15.65
C VAL A 221 -0.01 -14.65 14.41
N GLU A 222 -0.38 -14.08 13.26
CA GLU A 222 -0.48 -14.85 12.01
C GLU A 222 0.88 -15.33 11.51
N GLU A 223 1.93 -14.50 11.59
CA GLU A 223 3.29 -14.84 11.14
C GLU A 223 3.77 -16.08 11.88
N LEU A 224 3.59 -16.10 13.21
CA LEU A 224 3.95 -17.24 14.05
C LEU A 224 3.13 -18.51 13.71
N ALA A 225 1.81 -18.39 13.61
CA ALA A 225 0.93 -19.53 13.39
C ALA A 225 1.13 -20.17 12.01
N ILE A 226 1.22 -19.35 10.97
CA ILE A 226 1.38 -19.81 9.58
C ILE A 226 2.78 -20.40 9.39
N HIS A 227 3.82 -19.76 9.91
CA HIS A 227 5.19 -20.28 9.75
C HIS A 227 5.49 -21.50 10.64
N ALA A 228 4.83 -21.65 11.79
CA ALA A 228 4.86 -22.92 12.53
C ALA A 228 4.33 -24.07 11.65
N TRP A 229 3.26 -23.82 10.89
CA TRP A 229 2.74 -24.77 9.91
C TRP A 229 3.67 -24.95 8.70
N ASP A 230 4.34 -23.89 8.23
CA ASP A 230 5.26 -24.02 7.09
C ASP A 230 6.44 -24.95 7.39
N ILE A 231 6.88 -25.00 8.64
CA ILE A 231 7.90 -25.94 9.10
C ILE A 231 7.28 -27.32 9.30
N SER A 232 6.28 -27.45 10.18
CA SER A 232 5.72 -28.74 10.55
C SER A 232 5.02 -29.45 9.39
N GLY A 233 4.28 -28.74 8.54
CA GLY A 233 3.59 -29.27 7.34
C GLY A 233 4.54 -29.71 6.21
N ALA A 234 5.80 -29.28 6.26
CA ALA A 234 6.83 -29.78 5.36
C ALA A 234 7.37 -31.15 5.80
N LEU A 235 7.45 -31.37 7.12
CA LEU A 235 8.00 -32.56 7.74
C LEU A 235 6.92 -33.63 8.01
N ASP A 236 5.68 -33.22 8.28
CA ASP A 236 4.54 -34.08 8.59
C ASP A 236 3.28 -33.61 7.84
N ALA A 237 2.76 -34.45 6.95
CA ALA A 237 1.57 -34.16 6.17
C ALA A 237 0.27 -34.05 7.00
N SER A 238 0.29 -34.52 8.24
CA SER A 238 -0.82 -34.42 9.20
C SER A 238 -0.81 -33.13 10.02
N ALA A 239 0.28 -32.35 9.97
CA ALA A 239 0.40 -31.10 10.70
C ALA A 239 -0.68 -30.09 10.26
N THR A 240 -1.25 -29.41 11.26
CA THR A 240 -2.28 -28.39 11.09
C THR A 240 -1.98 -27.18 11.97
N ILE A 241 -2.55 -26.03 11.63
CA ILE A 241 -2.62 -24.89 12.55
C ILE A 241 -3.61 -25.27 13.66
N ASP A 242 -3.31 -24.86 14.89
CA ASP A 242 -4.22 -25.02 16.02
C ASP A 242 -5.57 -24.34 15.76
N GLU A 243 -6.65 -25.08 15.92
CA GLU A 243 -8.00 -24.63 15.53
C GLU A 243 -8.45 -23.36 16.29
N PRO A 244 -8.32 -23.27 17.63
CA PRO A 244 -8.61 -22.02 18.35
C PRO A 244 -7.79 -20.82 17.86
N LEU A 245 -6.50 -21.01 17.58
CA LEU A 245 -5.63 -19.94 17.08
C LEU A 245 -6.02 -19.52 15.65
N ALA A 246 -6.33 -20.48 14.78
CA ALA A 246 -6.81 -20.20 13.43
C ALA A 246 -8.15 -19.45 13.46
N ALA A 247 -9.07 -19.84 14.33
CA ALA A 247 -10.35 -19.15 14.52
C ALA A 247 -10.15 -17.70 15.01
N TYR A 248 -9.22 -17.48 15.95
CA TYR A 248 -8.84 -16.13 16.39
C TYR A 248 -8.31 -15.28 15.23
N ILE A 249 -7.40 -15.83 14.40
CA ILE A 249 -6.83 -15.09 13.26
C ILE A 249 -7.92 -14.77 12.22
N LEU A 250 -8.84 -15.68 11.95
CA LEU A 250 -9.96 -15.42 11.04
C LEU A 250 -10.94 -14.37 11.60
N ASP A 251 -11.20 -14.37 12.91
CA ASP A 251 -12.08 -13.39 13.54
C ASP A 251 -11.48 -11.98 13.58
N ARG A 252 -10.21 -11.85 13.99
CA ARG A 252 -9.58 -10.55 14.24
C ARG A 252 -8.63 -10.06 13.15
N GLY A 253 -8.01 -10.98 12.40
CA GLY A 253 -6.95 -10.69 11.44
C GLY A 253 -7.34 -10.72 9.95
N THR A 254 -8.61 -10.99 9.60
CA THR A 254 -9.02 -11.16 8.18
C THR A 254 -8.70 -9.93 7.31
N GLU A 255 -8.87 -8.72 7.83
CA GLU A 255 -8.56 -7.49 7.09
C GLU A 255 -7.06 -7.30 6.88
N VAL A 256 -6.27 -7.61 7.91
CA VAL A 256 -4.80 -7.61 7.87
C VAL A 256 -4.28 -8.64 6.85
N LEU A 257 -4.86 -9.84 6.82
CA LEU A 257 -4.56 -10.87 5.81
C LEU A 257 -4.93 -10.42 4.39
N ARG A 258 -6.06 -9.71 4.22
CA ARG A 258 -6.48 -9.14 2.93
C ARG A 258 -5.46 -8.13 2.42
N ILE A 259 -5.08 -7.17 3.27
CA ILE A 259 -4.10 -6.12 2.93
C ILE A 259 -2.75 -6.74 2.58
N GLN A 260 -2.25 -7.70 3.37
CA GLN A 260 -0.98 -8.37 3.11
C GLN A 260 -0.99 -9.14 1.79
N ARG A 261 -2.08 -9.82 1.46
CA ARG A 261 -2.23 -10.50 0.16
C ARG A 261 -2.22 -9.51 -1.01
N GLU A 262 -2.88 -8.35 -0.87
CA GLU A 262 -2.85 -7.29 -1.90
C GLU A 262 -1.45 -6.71 -2.13
N HIS A 263 -0.61 -6.74 -1.09
CA HIS A 263 0.79 -6.32 -1.15
C HIS A 263 1.75 -7.47 -1.47
N GLY A 264 1.23 -8.66 -1.83
CA GLY A 264 2.03 -9.79 -2.29
C GLY A 264 2.79 -10.53 -1.19
N TYR A 265 2.32 -10.47 0.05
CA TYR A 265 2.86 -11.28 1.14
C TYR A 265 2.34 -12.71 1.09
N PHE A 266 1.13 -12.92 0.58
CA PHE A 266 0.55 -14.25 0.43
C PHE A 266 0.19 -14.53 -1.02
N ALA A 267 0.26 -15.82 -1.38
CA ALA A 267 -0.29 -16.27 -2.64
C ALA A 267 -1.82 -16.11 -2.68
N GLY A 268 -2.39 -16.23 -3.89
CA GLY A 268 -3.82 -16.11 -4.11
C GLY A 268 -4.60 -17.15 -3.32
N SER A 269 -5.75 -16.75 -2.78
CA SER A 269 -6.60 -17.63 -1.97
C SER A 269 -7.06 -18.85 -2.76
N LYS A 270 -7.04 -20.01 -2.12
CA LYS A 270 -7.59 -21.24 -2.67
C LYS A 270 -9.07 -21.40 -2.29
N ALA A 271 -9.85 -22.05 -3.16
CA ALA A 271 -11.25 -22.33 -2.87
C ALA A 271 -11.36 -23.41 -1.77
N ILE A 272 -12.19 -23.13 -0.77
CA ILE A 272 -12.53 -24.06 0.31
C ILE A 272 -13.96 -23.77 0.77
N GLY A 273 -14.69 -24.79 1.25
CA GLY A 273 -16.05 -24.60 1.76
C GLY A 273 -16.07 -23.79 3.06
N ASP A 274 -17.13 -23.00 3.27
CA ASP A 274 -17.27 -22.15 4.46
C ASP A 274 -17.36 -22.95 5.77
N ASP A 275 -17.86 -24.20 5.69
CA ASP A 275 -17.96 -25.15 6.80
C ASP A 275 -16.64 -25.90 7.10
N ALA A 276 -15.56 -25.61 6.36
CA ALA A 276 -14.27 -26.23 6.61
C ALA A 276 -13.67 -25.76 7.96
N PRO A 277 -12.81 -26.59 8.60
CA PRO A 277 -12.12 -26.19 9.83
C PRO A 277 -11.36 -24.87 9.68
N ALA A 278 -11.23 -24.12 10.77
CA ALA A 278 -10.65 -22.78 10.76
C ALA A 278 -9.20 -22.82 10.26
N ALA A 279 -8.42 -23.84 10.65
CA ALA A 279 -7.06 -24.03 10.17
C ALA A 279 -7.00 -24.20 8.64
N ALA A 280 -7.89 -25.02 8.08
CA ALA A 280 -7.96 -25.26 6.64
C ALA A 280 -8.36 -23.98 5.88
N ARG A 281 -9.30 -23.20 6.43
CA ARG A 281 -9.72 -21.90 5.87
C ARG A 281 -8.59 -20.87 5.90
N LEU A 282 -7.85 -20.78 7.00
CA LEU A 282 -6.71 -19.88 7.13
C LEU A 282 -5.58 -20.24 6.15
N LEU A 283 -5.25 -21.53 6.01
CA LEU A 283 -4.28 -21.98 5.02
C LEU A 283 -4.74 -21.63 3.60
N ALA A 284 -6.00 -21.89 3.27
CA ALA A 284 -6.55 -21.55 1.96
C ALA A 284 -6.48 -20.05 1.65
N LEU A 285 -6.78 -19.18 2.64
CA LEU A 285 -6.69 -17.71 2.49
C LEU A 285 -5.27 -17.20 2.20
N THR A 286 -4.25 -17.95 2.63
CA THR A 286 -2.84 -17.60 2.45
C THR A 286 -2.19 -18.33 1.26
N GLY A 287 -3.02 -18.98 0.43
CA GLY A 287 -2.59 -19.73 -0.76
C GLY A 287 -1.97 -21.10 -0.44
N ARG A 288 -1.99 -21.53 0.82
CA ARG A 288 -1.54 -22.86 1.27
C ARG A 288 -2.67 -23.88 1.14
N ALA A 289 -2.32 -25.15 1.04
CA ALA A 289 -3.30 -26.24 0.97
C ALA A 289 -3.02 -27.27 2.08
N PRO A 290 -4.04 -27.72 2.82
CA PRO A 290 -3.88 -28.81 3.78
C PRO A 290 -3.41 -30.08 3.05
N ARG A 291 -2.28 -30.66 3.46
CA ARG A 291 -1.71 -31.83 2.78
C ARG A 291 -2.47 -33.15 3.06
N TYR A 292 -3.35 -33.18 4.07
CA TYR A 292 -4.21 -34.34 4.36
C TYR A 292 -5.30 -34.62 3.29
N GLN A 293 -5.69 -33.64 2.46
CA GLN A 293 -6.79 -33.83 1.48
C GLN A 293 -6.37 -34.42 0.13
N ALA A 294 -5.09 -34.74 -0.09
CA ALA A 294 -4.63 -35.31 -1.35
C ALA A 294 -5.15 -36.74 -1.65
N SER A 295 -5.77 -37.41 -0.67
CA SER A 295 -6.23 -38.81 -0.79
C SER A 295 -7.72 -38.99 -1.10
N ASN A 296 -8.56 -37.94 -1.06
CA ASN A 296 -10.04 -38.10 -1.13
C ASN A 296 -10.77 -37.31 -2.23
N ILE A 297 -10.07 -36.69 -3.18
CA ILE A 297 -10.74 -36.22 -4.42
C ILE A 297 -10.88 -37.42 -5.38
N ARG A 298 -11.78 -38.35 -5.04
CA ARG A 298 -12.34 -39.27 -6.05
C ARG A 298 -13.28 -38.48 -6.95
N ALA A 299 -12.97 -38.55 -8.23
CA ALA A 299 -13.77 -38.14 -9.37
C ALA A 299 -15.28 -38.01 -9.11
N SER A 300 -15.79 -36.79 -9.09
CA SER A 300 -17.18 -36.49 -9.47
C SER A 300 -17.15 -35.52 -10.64
N ASN A 301 -17.35 -36.11 -11.82
CA ASN A 301 -17.73 -35.50 -13.10
C ASN A 301 -17.52 -33.99 -13.26
N CYS A 302 -16.40 -33.61 -13.87
CA CYS A 302 -16.38 -32.46 -14.77
C CYS A 302 -15.73 -32.86 -16.10
N SER A 303 -16.48 -32.63 -17.16
CA SER A 303 -16.18 -33.00 -18.54
C SER A 303 -14.79 -32.53 -18.98
N LYS A 304 -14.11 -33.39 -19.76
CA LYS A 304 -12.80 -33.12 -20.39
C LYS A 304 -12.79 -31.73 -21.05
N PRO A 305 -11.75 -30.90 -20.87
CA PRO A 305 -11.61 -29.69 -21.66
C PRO A 305 -11.14 -30.06 -23.07
N THR A 306 -11.91 -29.62 -24.05
CA THR A 306 -11.52 -29.61 -25.46
C THR A 306 -10.30 -28.70 -25.63
N LYS A 307 -9.30 -29.21 -26.35
CA LYS A 307 -8.03 -28.55 -26.63
C LYS A 307 -8.27 -27.27 -27.45
N VAL A 308 -8.23 -26.11 -26.79
CA VAL A 308 -8.10 -24.82 -27.47
C VAL A 308 -6.61 -24.48 -27.50
N ILE A 309 -6.06 -24.44 -28.71
CA ILE A 309 -4.73 -23.88 -28.97
C ILE A 309 -4.91 -22.36 -28.90
N GLY A 310 -4.48 -21.77 -27.79
CA GLY A 310 -4.57 -20.32 -27.54
C GLY A 310 -3.31 -19.88 -26.80
N MET A 311 -2.71 -18.81 -27.29
CA MET A 311 -1.39 -18.28 -26.95
C MET A 311 -1.22 -18.04 -25.43
N ASP A 312 -0.13 -18.56 -24.86
CA ASP A 312 0.21 -18.43 -23.44
C ASP A 312 0.38 -16.95 -23.04
N GLU A 313 -0.56 -16.46 -22.22
CA GLU A 313 -0.39 -15.25 -21.42
C GLU A 313 0.55 -15.59 -20.23
N PRO A 314 1.59 -14.79 -19.93
CA PRO A 314 2.59 -15.18 -18.95
C PRO A 314 1.97 -15.27 -17.56
N THR A 315 2.00 -16.48 -16.99
CA THR A 315 1.55 -16.77 -15.64
C THR A 315 2.32 -15.90 -14.63
N VAL A 316 1.61 -14.98 -13.97
CA VAL A 316 2.16 -14.21 -12.84
C VAL A 316 2.43 -15.20 -11.71
N ARG A 317 3.69 -15.59 -11.54
CA ARG A 317 4.13 -16.47 -10.46
C ARG A 317 3.93 -15.74 -9.13
N ASN A 318 3.07 -16.28 -8.29
CA ASN A 318 2.83 -15.78 -6.95
C ASN A 318 4.04 -16.11 -6.07
N ARG A 319 4.77 -15.08 -5.62
CA ARG A 319 6.03 -15.19 -4.88
C ARG A 319 5.75 -15.07 -3.38
N SER A 320 6.50 -15.81 -2.55
CA SER A 320 6.42 -15.73 -1.08
C SER A 320 6.83 -14.33 -0.56
N PRO A 321 6.53 -13.92 0.69
CA PRO A 321 6.83 -12.56 1.19
C PRO A 321 8.33 -12.25 1.25
N TYR A 322 9.19 -13.26 1.43
CA TYR A 322 10.63 -13.09 1.30
C TYR A 322 11.09 -13.11 -0.13
N GLN A 323 10.52 -13.94 -0.99
CA GLN A 323 10.80 -13.79 -2.41
C GLN A 323 10.37 -12.40 -2.83
N SER A 324 9.21 -11.86 -2.45
CA SER A 324 8.80 -10.50 -2.79
C SER A 324 9.66 -9.41 -2.14
N THR A 325 10.22 -9.63 -0.95
CA THR A 325 11.13 -8.70 -0.27
C THR A 325 12.56 -8.77 -0.82
N ALA A 326 13.14 -9.95 -0.98
CA ALA A 326 14.44 -10.17 -1.64
C ALA A 326 14.37 -9.78 -3.11
N LEU A 327 13.24 -9.99 -3.79
CA LEU A 327 12.98 -9.47 -5.12
C LEU A 327 12.76 -7.95 -5.10
N SER A 328 12.19 -7.37 -4.05
CA SER A 328 12.10 -5.91 -3.91
C SER A 328 13.47 -5.28 -3.68
N LEU A 329 14.31 -5.86 -2.81
CA LEU A 329 15.70 -5.43 -2.60
C LEU A 329 16.55 -5.65 -3.85
N MET A 330 16.39 -6.80 -4.52
CA MET A 330 17.01 -7.06 -5.81
C MET A 330 16.52 -6.09 -6.88
N ARG A 331 15.22 -5.77 -6.91
CA ARG A 331 14.67 -4.75 -7.82
C ARG A 331 15.31 -3.41 -7.58
N VAL A 332 15.39 -2.96 -6.33
CA VAL A 332 16.04 -1.70 -5.97
C VAL A 332 17.50 -1.72 -6.44
N GLY A 333 18.28 -2.74 -6.08
CA GLY A 333 19.69 -2.84 -6.48
C GLY A 333 19.91 -2.92 -7.99
N VAL A 334 19.02 -3.61 -8.73
CA VAL A 334 19.06 -3.64 -10.20
C VAL A 334 18.75 -2.27 -10.79
N LEU A 335 17.74 -1.57 -10.27
CA LEU A 335 17.37 -0.25 -10.77
C LEU A 335 18.43 0.81 -10.40
N ASP A 336 19.13 0.66 -9.26
CA ASP A 336 20.30 1.47 -8.90
C ASP A 336 21.47 1.20 -9.84
N ALA A 337 21.78 -0.06 -10.10
CA ALA A 337 22.81 -0.41 -11.09
C ALA A 337 22.49 0.14 -12.49
N LEU A 338 21.22 0.16 -12.88
CA LEU A 338 20.80 0.81 -14.12
C LEU A 338 20.98 2.34 -14.06
N HIS A 339 20.63 2.98 -12.94
CA HIS A 339 20.86 4.41 -12.72
C HIS A 339 22.33 4.77 -12.93
N ASP A 340 23.23 4.03 -12.27
CA ASP A 340 24.67 4.26 -12.33
C ASP A 340 25.21 4.06 -13.75
N LEU A 341 24.78 3.01 -14.44
CA LEU A 341 25.14 2.79 -15.85
C LEU A 341 24.64 3.93 -16.76
N LEU A 342 23.45 4.46 -16.52
CA LEU A 342 22.89 5.58 -17.29
C LEU A 342 23.61 6.91 -17.02
N LEU A 343 24.31 7.06 -15.89
CA LEU A 343 25.17 8.21 -15.62
C LEU A 343 26.39 8.23 -16.56
N GLU A 344 26.95 7.06 -16.86
CA GLU A 344 28.20 6.90 -17.60
C GLU A 344 28.02 6.58 -19.10
N ARG A 345 26.91 5.91 -19.46
CA ARG A 345 26.70 5.31 -20.79
C ARG A 345 25.37 5.71 -21.40
N ARG A 346 25.30 5.74 -22.74
CA ARG A 346 24.03 5.92 -23.47
C ARG A 346 23.14 4.69 -23.33
N TRP A 347 21.83 4.87 -23.22
CA TRP A 347 20.82 3.79 -23.15
C TRP A 347 21.02 2.71 -24.24
N THR A 348 21.28 3.14 -25.48
CA THR A 348 21.48 2.23 -26.62
C THR A 348 22.65 1.26 -26.43
N SER A 349 23.66 1.66 -25.65
CA SER A 349 24.84 0.86 -25.37
C SER A 349 24.68 -0.06 -24.14
N ILE A 350 23.66 0.14 -23.31
CA ILE A 350 23.44 -0.64 -22.09
C ILE A 350 22.65 -1.89 -22.44
N THR A 351 23.20 -3.05 -22.09
CA THR A 351 22.56 -4.36 -22.29
C THR A 351 22.05 -4.94 -20.97
N MET A 352 21.13 -5.90 -21.05
CA MET A 352 20.69 -6.67 -19.87
C MET A 352 21.86 -7.37 -19.16
N ASN A 353 22.91 -7.74 -19.89
CA ASN A 353 24.10 -8.36 -19.29
C ASN A 353 24.95 -7.35 -18.49
N ASP A 354 25.06 -6.11 -18.99
CA ASP A 354 25.72 -5.03 -18.25
C ASP A 354 25.04 -4.77 -16.91
N VAL A 355 23.70 -4.65 -16.94
CA VAL A 355 22.89 -4.40 -15.74
C VAL A 355 23.00 -5.57 -14.75
N ALA A 356 22.87 -6.81 -15.22
CA ALA A 356 23.00 -7.99 -14.36
C ALA A 356 24.38 -8.03 -13.67
N LYS A 357 25.45 -7.74 -14.42
CA LYS A 357 26.82 -7.69 -13.89
C LYS A 357 26.99 -6.57 -12.86
N ALA A 358 26.49 -5.37 -13.15
CA ALA A 358 26.58 -4.22 -12.25
C ALA A 358 25.78 -4.44 -10.95
N ALA A 359 24.61 -5.07 -11.04
CA ALA A 359 23.76 -5.37 -9.89
C ALA A 359 24.17 -6.62 -9.08
N GLY A 360 25.18 -7.38 -9.53
CA GLY A 360 25.61 -8.60 -8.86
C GLY A 360 24.58 -9.75 -8.93
N VAL A 361 23.70 -9.76 -9.93
CA VAL A 361 22.65 -10.79 -10.10
C VAL A 361 22.88 -11.65 -11.34
N SER A 362 22.29 -12.85 -11.35
CA SER A 362 22.34 -13.69 -12.55
C SER A 362 21.50 -13.09 -13.69
N ARG A 363 21.94 -13.31 -14.95
CA ARG A 363 21.14 -12.93 -16.13
C ARG A 363 19.74 -13.53 -16.08
N GLY A 364 19.62 -14.80 -15.70
CA GLY A 364 18.34 -15.50 -15.60
C GLY A 364 17.41 -14.83 -14.58
N THR A 365 17.94 -14.39 -13.44
CA THR A 365 17.19 -13.64 -12.42
C THR A 365 16.67 -12.32 -12.98
N LEU A 366 17.52 -11.55 -13.67
CA LEU A 366 17.13 -10.28 -14.27
C LEU A 366 16.02 -10.45 -15.34
N TYR A 367 16.16 -11.44 -16.22
CA TYR A 367 15.15 -11.73 -17.25
C TYR A 367 13.86 -12.28 -16.64
N ASN A 368 13.92 -13.10 -15.59
CA ASN A 368 12.73 -13.60 -14.91
C ASN A 368 11.95 -12.46 -14.22
N GLU A 369 12.64 -11.41 -13.78
CA GLU A 369 12.02 -10.30 -13.07
C GLU A 369 11.45 -9.24 -14.00
N PHE A 370 12.27 -8.75 -14.92
CA PHE A 370 11.94 -7.59 -15.75
C PHE A 370 11.51 -7.98 -17.15
N GLN A 371 11.59 -9.27 -17.49
CA GLN A 371 11.25 -9.89 -18.80
C GLN A 371 12.12 -9.45 -19.97
N SER A 372 12.39 -8.15 -20.10
CA SER A 372 13.06 -7.54 -21.25
C SER A 372 13.71 -6.21 -20.85
N ARG A 373 14.54 -5.66 -21.76
CA ARG A 373 15.15 -4.34 -21.57
C ARG A 373 14.09 -3.23 -21.43
N ILE A 374 12.99 -3.33 -22.16
CA ILE A 374 11.89 -2.36 -22.06
C ILE A 374 11.10 -2.53 -20.76
N GLY A 375 10.93 -3.76 -20.26
CA GLY A 375 10.30 -4.02 -18.95
C GLY A 375 11.14 -3.47 -17.78
N LEU A 376 12.47 -3.55 -17.91
CA LEU A 376 13.40 -2.91 -16.98
C LEU A 376 13.26 -1.38 -17.01
N ALA A 377 13.22 -0.75 -18.20
CA ALA A 377 12.98 0.69 -18.34
C ALA A 377 11.65 1.14 -17.74
N ARG A 378 10.57 0.38 -17.94
CA ARG A 378 9.25 0.66 -17.35
C ARG A 378 9.29 0.62 -15.83
N SER A 379 10.01 -0.36 -15.26
CA SER A 379 10.16 -0.47 -13.81
C SER A 379 10.99 0.67 -13.22
N TYR A 380 12.04 1.11 -13.93
CA TYR A 380 12.78 2.33 -13.58
C TYR A 380 11.86 3.56 -13.63
N ALA A 381 11.07 3.72 -14.69
CA ALA A 381 10.14 4.84 -14.84
C ALA A 381 9.08 4.88 -13.72
N LEU A 382 8.56 3.73 -13.29
CA LEU A 382 7.65 3.64 -12.15
C LEU A 382 8.34 4.05 -10.83
N ARG A 383 9.59 3.63 -10.61
CA ARG A 383 10.38 4.07 -9.45
C ARG A 383 10.60 5.59 -9.44
N LEU A 384 10.97 6.17 -10.59
CA LEU A 384 11.10 7.62 -10.73
C LEU A 384 9.76 8.33 -10.47
N THR A 385 8.67 7.78 -10.99
CA THR A 385 7.31 8.29 -10.76
C THR A 385 6.98 8.29 -9.26
N ASP A 386 7.33 7.23 -8.54
CA ASP A 386 7.14 7.16 -7.08
C ASP A 386 7.95 8.23 -6.32
N SER A 387 9.20 8.46 -6.71
CA SER A 387 10.04 9.52 -6.14
C SER A 387 9.45 10.92 -6.38
N VAL A 388 8.99 11.18 -7.61
CA VAL A 388 8.38 12.45 -8.00
C VAL A 388 7.08 12.70 -7.22
N VAL A 389 6.20 11.69 -7.15
CA VAL A 389 4.94 11.78 -6.41
C VAL A 389 5.19 12.05 -4.94
N ALA A 390 6.12 11.33 -4.31
CA ALA A 390 6.49 11.54 -2.91
C ALA A 390 7.07 12.95 -2.66
N GLY A 391 7.80 13.49 -3.64
CA GLY A 391 8.29 14.87 -3.62
C GLY A 391 7.16 15.89 -3.62
N ILE A 392 6.23 15.76 -4.56
CA ILE A 392 5.07 16.64 -4.68
C ILE A 392 4.17 16.53 -3.44
N GLU A 393 3.91 15.33 -2.94
CA GLU A 393 3.12 15.10 -1.73
C GLU A 393 3.71 15.84 -0.53
N ARG A 394 5.03 15.76 -0.35
CA ARG A 394 5.73 16.50 0.70
C ARG A 394 5.53 18.01 0.59
N GLU A 395 5.58 18.57 -0.63
CA GLU A 395 5.35 20.01 -0.82
C GLU A 395 3.88 20.40 -0.56
N ILE A 396 2.92 19.55 -0.91
CA ILE A 396 1.51 19.77 -0.52
C ILE A 396 1.40 19.86 1.01
N TYR A 397 1.96 18.91 1.76
CA TYR A 397 1.88 18.93 3.23
C TYR A 397 2.65 20.09 3.90
N ARG A 398 3.66 20.66 3.24
CA ARG A 398 4.44 21.80 3.74
C ARG A 398 3.75 23.16 3.59
N HIS A 399 2.73 23.24 2.75
CA HIS A 399 2.02 24.49 2.40
C HIS A 399 0.54 24.46 2.81
N PRO A 400 0.21 24.27 4.11
CA PRO A 400 -1.17 24.13 4.55
C PRO A 400 -1.98 25.40 4.26
N GLY A 401 -3.06 25.27 3.49
CA GLY A 401 -3.96 26.36 3.14
C GLY A 401 -3.46 27.27 2.00
N ASP A 402 -2.25 27.05 1.48
CA ASP A 402 -1.67 27.81 0.38
C ASP A 402 -1.55 26.93 -0.87
N GLY A 403 -2.65 26.82 -1.63
CA GLY A 403 -2.71 25.95 -2.82
C GLY A 403 -1.79 26.41 -3.94
N HIS A 404 -1.63 27.73 -4.11
CA HIS A 404 -0.75 28.28 -5.12
C HIS A 404 0.72 28.00 -4.78
N GLY A 405 1.15 28.30 -3.55
CA GLY A 405 2.51 28.01 -3.09
C GLY A 405 2.83 26.52 -3.12
N ALA A 406 1.88 25.66 -2.71
CA ALA A 406 2.01 24.21 -2.80
C ALA A 406 2.28 23.74 -4.24
N LEU A 407 1.49 24.22 -5.21
CA LEU A 407 1.65 23.85 -6.61
C LEU A 407 2.94 24.40 -7.23
N CYS A 408 3.34 25.64 -6.90
CA CYS A 408 4.63 26.19 -7.32
C CYS A 408 5.80 25.34 -6.83
N ALA A 409 5.81 25.01 -5.52
CA ALA A 409 6.85 24.20 -4.92
C ALA A 409 6.86 22.77 -5.49
N ALA A 410 5.68 22.16 -5.65
CA ALA A 410 5.52 20.83 -6.23
C ALA A 410 6.07 20.74 -7.67
N PHE A 411 5.68 21.65 -8.55
CA PHE A 411 6.21 21.66 -9.93
C PHE A 411 7.69 22.05 -9.99
N GLY A 412 8.15 22.93 -9.10
CA GLY A 412 9.58 23.22 -8.93
C GLY A 412 10.41 21.99 -8.56
N ASP A 413 9.96 21.22 -7.57
CA ASP A 413 10.59 19.95 -7.16
C ASP A 413 10.56 18.92 -8.30
N PHE A 414 9.42 18.81 -9.00
CA PHE A 414 9.30 17.97 -10.19
C PHE A 414 10.34 18.31 -11.27
N PHE A 415 10.45 19.59 -11.66
CA PHE A 415 11.43 20.00 -12.67
C PHE A 415 12.87 19.76 -12.23
N SER A 416 13.17 19.98 -10.95
CA SER A 416 14.47 19.67 -10.36
C SER A 416 14.78 18.17 -10.46
N GLN A 417 13.87 17.30 -10.03
CA GLN A 417 14.06 15.85 -10.04
C GLN A 417 14.25 15.31 -11.47
N ILE A 418 13.36 15.65 -12.40
CA ILE A 418 13.46 15.15 -13.79
C ILE A 418 14.63 15.76 -14.55
N GLY A 419 15.11 16.95 -14.15
CA GLY A 419 16.28 17.60 -14.73
C GLY A 419 17.58 16.85 -14.46
N HIS A 420 17.65 16.11 -13.35
CA HIS A 420 18.83 15.35 -12.93
C HIS A 420 18.73 13.85 -13.21
N ASP A 421 17.56 13.33 -13.58
CA ASP A 421 17.39 11.90 -13.84
C ASP A 421 18.06 11.47 -15.16
N PRO A 422 18.93 10.43 -15.13
CA PRO A 422 19.70 10.05 -16.30
C PRO A 422 18.88 9.30 -17.37
N LEU A 423 17.72 8.71 -17.02
CA LEU A 423 16.80 8.14 -18.02
C LEU A 423 16.04 9.25 -18.75
N VAL A 424 15.59 10.29 -18.03
CA VAL A 424 14.98 11.49 -18.64
C VAL A 424 15.98 12.21 -19.54
N ARG A 425 17.26 12.28 -19.13
CA ARG A 425 18.34 12.79 -19.99
C ARG A 425 18.48 11.98 -21.28
N ALA A 426 18.42 10.65 -21.20
CA ALA A 426 18.47 9.79 -22.38
C ALA A 426 17.26 9.97 -23.31
N LEU A 427 16.07 10.23 -22.74
CA LEU A 427 14.85 10.54 -23.49
C LEU A 427 14.94 11.88 -24.24
N ARG A 428 15.63 12.87 -23.68
CA ARG A 428 15.76 14.22 -24.25
C ARG A 428 16.95 14.37 -25.20
N ALA A 429 17.73 13.31 -25.42
CA ALA A 429 18.83 13.34 -26.37
C ALA A 429 18.31 13.49 -27.82
N GLU A 430 19.08 14.12 -28.70
CA GLU A 430 18.71 14.26 -30.12
C GLU A 430 18.51 12.90 -30.81
N ASP A 431 19.29 11.89 -30.40
CA ASP A 431 19.20 10.50 -30.85
C ASP A 431 18.35 9.63 -29.91
N ALA A 432 17.31 10.22 -29.29
CA ALA A 432 16.42 9.56 -28.36
C ALA A 432 15.93 8.19 -28.90
N PRO A 433 16.18 7.10 -28.17
CA PRO A 433 15.77 5.76 -28.56
C PRO A 433 14.25 5.65 -28.75
N ASN A 434 13.81 5.05 -29.86
CA ASN A 434 12.38 4.94 -30.19
C ASN A 434 11.58 4.19 -29.11
N ASP A 435 12.19 3.20 -28.47
CA ASP A 435 11.59 2.44 -27.36
C ASP A 435 11.27 3.35 -26.15
N LEU A 436 12.14 4.29 -25.80
CA LEU A 436 11.89 5.29 -24.75
C LEU A 436 10.84 6.33 -25.17
N LEU A 437 10.90 6.81 -26.42
CA LEU A 437 9.90 7.74 -26.96
C LEU A 437 8.49 7.15 -26.96
N ARG A 438 8.34 5.89 -27.37
CA ARG A 438 7.04 5.19 -27.35
C ARG A 438 6.51 5.01 -25.92
N MET A 439 7.40 4.77 -24.95
CA MET A 439 7.05 4.56 -23.54
C MET A 439 6.38 5.78 -22.91
N ILE A 440 6.87 6.99 -23.19
CA ILE A 440 6.33 8.23 -22.63
C ILE A 440 5.23 8.88 -23.49
N THR A 441 5.01 8.38 -24.71
CA THR A 441 3.95 8.87 -25.59
C THR A 441 2.78 7.89 -25.62
N VAL A 442 2.82 6.90 -26.53
CA VAL A 442 1.73 5.97 -26.83
C VAL A 442 1.47 4.97 -25.69
N GLU A 443 2.52 4.54 -25.00
CA GLU A 443 2.43 3.51 -23.96
C GLU A 443 2.45 4.10 -22.54
N SER A 444 2.24 5.41 -22.39
CA SER A 444 2.37 6.13 -21.11
C SER A 444 1.28 5.83 -20.08
N GLN A 445 0.23 5.09 -20.45
CA GLN A 445 -0.93 4.84 -19.61
C GLN A 445 -0.56 4.23 -18.24
N PHE A 446 0.47 3.38 -18.17
CA PHE A 446 0.91 2.81 -16.89
C PHE A 446 1.44 3.86 -15.91
N ILE A 447 2.06 4.93 -16.41
CA ILE A 447 2.52 6.07 -15.59
C ILE A 447 1.31 6.91 -15.16
N VAL A 448 0.40 7.18 -16.11
CA VAL A 448 -0.83 7.95 -15.85
C VAL A 448 -1.66 7.28 -14.75
N ASP A 449 -1.96 6.00 -14.90
CA ASP A 449 -2.77 5.24 -13.94
C ASP A 449 -2.10 5.16 -12.57
N HIS A 450 -0.78 4.95 -12.55
CA HIS A 450 -0.02 4.81 -11.30
C HIS A 450 0.04 6.11 -10.51
N ALA A 451 0.44 7.20 -11.16
CA ALA A 451 0.58 8.50 -10.49
C ALA A 451 -0.77 9.13 -10.14
N SER A 452 -1.77 9.05 -11.04
CA SER A 452 -3.08 9.70 -10.80
C SER A 452 -3.79 9.09 -9.60
N ARG A 453 -3.68 7.76 -9.40
CA ARG A 453 -4.21 7.10 -8.20
C ARG A 453 -3.57 7.62 -6.91
N LYS A 454 -2.25 7.87 -6.92
CA LYS A 454 -1.53 8.39 -5.76
C LYS A 454 -1.89 9.85 -5.48
N PHE A 455 -1.89 10.70 -6.50
CA PHE A 455 -2.31 12.09 -6.34
C PHE A 455 -3.75 12.22 -5.88
N SER A 456 -4.67 11.42 -6.43
CA SER A 456 -6.06 11.39 -5.98
C SER A 456 -6.16 11.08 -4.48
N ARG A 457 -5.37 10.12 -3.98
CA ARG A 457 -5.30 9.85 -2.54
C ARG A 457 -4.76 11.05 -1.76
N THR A 458 -3.63 11.62 -2.17
CA THR A 458 -3.03 12.78 -1.50
C THR A 458 -3.98 13.99 -1.47
N PHE A 459 -4.73 14.26 -2.54
CA PHE A 459 -5.70 15.37 -2.55
C PHE A 459 -6.91 15.14 -1.64
N GLN A 460 -7.32 13.89 -1.42
CA GLN A 460 -8.37 13.53 -0.46
C GLN A 460 -7.88 13.61 0.99
N GLU A 461 -6.65 13.14 1.26
CA GLU A 461 -6.14 12.94 2.62
C GLU A 461 -5.34 14.14 3.17
N SER A 462 -4.89 15.05 2.31
CA SER A 462 -4.22 16.28 2.72
C SER A 462 -5.20 17.36 3.19
N TRP A 463 -4.67 18.51 3.60
CA TRP A 463 -5.46 19.69 3.99
C TRP A 463 -6.38 20.23 2.89
N ILE A 464 -6.21 19.76 1.65
CA ILE A 464 -7.08 20.09 0.51
C ILE A 464 -8.46 19.46 0.70
N GLY A 465 -8.53 18.22 1.23
CA GLY A 465 -9.79 17.55 1.54
C GLY A 465 -10.74 17.43 0.35
N ALA A 466 -10.22 17.20 -0.86
CA ALA A 466 -11.04 17.16 -2.08
C ALA A 466 -11.99 15.95 -2.08
N SER A 467 -13.14 16.09 -2.75
CA SER A 467 -14.00 14.94 -3.03
C SER A 467 -13.27 13.92 -3.91
N LYS A 468 -13.62 12.64 -3.83
CA LYS A 468 -13.02 11.60 -4.69
C LYS A 468 -13.08 11.97 -6.18
N LEU A 469 -14.19 12.50 -6.64
CA LEU A 469 -14.38 12.88 -8.04
C LEU A 469 -13.40 13.98 -8.45
N ASP A 470 -13.30 15.03 -7.64
CA ASP A 470 -12.42 16.18 -7.93
C ASP A 470 -10.94 15.80 -7.81
N ALA A 471 -10.61 14.96 -6.85
CA ALA A 471 -9.27 14.42 -6.66
C ALA A 471 -8.82 13.55 -7.84
N ASP A 472 -9.71 12.72 -8.40
CA ASP A 472 -9.44 11.93 -9.60
C ASP A 472 -9.21 12.84 -10.83
N ILE A 473 -10.06 13.85 -11.02
CA ILE A 473 -9.93 14.84 -12.13
C ILE A 473 -8.60 15.61 -12.02
N MET A 474 -8.30 16.12 -10.82
CA MET A 474 -7.07 16.88 -10.59
C MET A 474 -5.83 16.01 -10.73
N GLY A 475 -5.86 14.79 -10.18
CA GLY A 475 -4.77 13.83 -10.29
C GLY A 475 -4.42 13.54 -11.74
N GLU A 476 -5.42 13.27 -12.58
CA GLU A 476 -5.20 13.01 -14.01
C GLU A 476 -4.66 14.25 -14.76
N ALA A 477 -5.22 15.43 -14.48
CA ALA A 477 -4.78 16.68 -15.11
C ALA A 477 -3.32 17.03 -14.76
N VAL A 478 -2.93 16.89 -13.49
CA VAL A 478 -1.55 17.11 -13.01
C VAL A 478 -0.59 16.15 -13.70
N VAL A 479 -0.92 14.87 -13.77
CA VAL A 479 -0.03 13.86 -14.37
C VAL A 479 0.14 14.05 -15.86
N ARG A 480 -0.95 14.34 -16.61
CA ARG A 480 -0.86 14.62 -18.05
C ARG A 480 -0.04 15.88 -18.34
N THR A 481 -0.17 16.90 -17.49
CA THR A 481 0.62 18.12 -17.58
C THR A 481 2.10 17.84 -17.32
N ALA A 482 2.43 17.09 -16.27
CA ALA A 482 3.80 16.68 -15.97
C ALA A 482 4.43 15.84 -17.09
N LEU A 483 3.69 14.87 -17.65
CA LEU A 483 4.15 14.06 -18.79
C LEU A 483 4.46 14.90 -20.03
N SER A 484 3.66 15.95 -20.29
CA SER A 484 3.93 16.90 -21.38
C SER A 484 5.32 17.54 -21.25
N PHE A 485 5.70 17.95 -20.03
CA PHE A 485 7.00 18.54 -19.76
C PHE A 485 8.17 17.54 -19.76
N LEU A 486 7.91 16.25 -19.61
CA LEU A 486 8.93 15.22 -19.83
C LEU A 486 9.33 15.15 -21.30
N ALA A 487 8.33 15.13 -22.20
CA ALA A 487 8.54 15.09 -23.65
C ALA A 487 9.08 16.41 -24.20
N LEU A 488 8.57 17.55 -23.71
CA LEU A 488 8.97 18.88 -24.13
C LEU A 488 9.31 19.74 -22.90
N PRO A 489 10.59 19.85 -22.50
CA PRO A 489 10.98 20.64 -21.34
C PRO A 489 10.62 22.12 -21.52
N PRO A 490 10.22 22.82 -20.44
CA PRO A 490 9.97 24.25 -20.50
C PRO A 490 11.28 25.03 -20.69
N ILE A 491 11.17 26.22 -21.27
CA ILE A 491 12.32 27.15 -21.41
C ILE A 491 12.78 27.64 -20.03
N SER A 492 11.84 27.95 -19.14
CA SER A 492 12.10 28.26 -17.72
C SER A 492 11.23 27.36 -16.84
N PRO A 493 11.84 26.47 -16.04
CA PRO A 493 11.14 25.67 -15.04
C PRO A 493 10.33 26.51 -14.05
N GLU A 494 10.85 27.67 -13.65
CA GLU A 494 10.23 28.55 -12.67
C GLU A 494 8.94 29.16 -13.22
N VAL A 495 9.01 29.72 -14.44
CA VAL A 495 7.84 30.31 -15.12
C VAL A 495 6.80 29.23 -15.43
N ALA A 496 7.24 28.02 -15.81
CA ALA A 496 6.33 26.91 -16.06
C ALA A 496 5.63 26.45 -14.77
N ALA A 497 6.35 26.34 -13.65
CA ALA A 497 5.78 25.98 -12.36
C ALA A 497 4.74 27.01 -11.90
N GLU A 498 5.06 28.30 -12.01
CA GLU A 498 4.14 29.40 -11.70
C GLU A 498 2.90 29.38 -12.61
N GLY A 499 3.09 29.20 -13.92
CA GLY A 499 1.98 29.15 -14.87
C GLY A 499 1.02 27.97 -14.62
N VAL A 500 1.55 26.79 -14.28
CA VAL A 500 0.72 25.63 -13.93
C VAL A 500 0.01 25.84 -12.59
N ALA A 501 0.69 26.41 -11.59
CA ALA A 501 0.07 26.74 -10.32
C ALA A 501 -1.07 27.74 -10.50
N GLN A 502 -0.87 28.79 -11.30
CA GLN A 502 -1.90 29.78 -11.62
C GLN A 502 -3.12 29.14 -12.31
N LEU A 503 -2.90 28.16 -13.19
CA LEU A 503 -3.96 27.44 -13.89
C LEU A 503 -4.77 26.53 -12.95
N LEU A 504 -4.11 25.80 -12.05
CA LEU A 504 -4.74 24.75 -11.25
C LEU A 504 -5.29 25.23 -9.89
N THR A 505 -4.76 26.33 -9.34
CA THR A 505 -5.18 26.88 -8.04
C THR A 505 -6.69 27.18 -7.94
N PRO A 506 -7.34 27.78 -8.97
CA PRO A 506 -8.79 28.03 -8.91
C PRO A 506 -9.60 26.76 -8.72
N PHE A 507 -9.22 25.66 -9.38
CA PHE A 507 -9.85 24.36 -9.19
C PHE A 507 -9.61 23.84 -7.77
N LEU A 508 -8.35 23.88 -7.30
CA LEU A 508 -7.97 23.42 -5.96
C LEU A 508 -8.75 24.13 -4.84
N THR A 509 -8.97 25.44 -5.01
CA THR A 509 -9.71 26.27 -4.05
C THR A 509 -11.20 25.96 -4.08
N ALA A 510 -11.77 25.70 -5.25
CA ALA A 510 -13.19 25.36 -5.40
C ALA A 510 -13.53 23.97 -4.83
N THR A 511 -12.55 23.07 -4.76
CA THR A 511 -12.72 21.67 -4.32
C THR A 511 -12.54 21.43 -2.83
N ARG A 512 -12.10 22.45 -2.09
CA ARG A 512 -11.87 22.33 -0.65
C ARG A 512 -13.21 22.20 0.08
N LEU A 513 -13.40 21.08 0.77
CA LEU A 513 -14.53 20.91 1.67
C LEU A 513 -14.23 21.71 2.95
N ASP A 514 -15.09 22.69 3.26
CA ASP A 514 -15.01 23.53 4.48
C ASP A 514 -15.11 22.72 5.78
#